data_AF-A0A1I8IEW4-F1
#
_entry.id   AF-A0A1I8IEW4-F1
#
_cell.length_a   1.000
_cell.length_b   1.000
_cell.length_c   1.000
_cell.angle_alpha   90.00
_cell.angle_beta   90.00
_cell.angle_gamma   90.00
#
_symmetry.space_group_name_H-M   'P 1'
#
loop_
_entity.id
_entity.type
_entity.pdbx_description
1 polymer ?
#
loop_
_entity_poly.entity_id
_entity_poly.type
_entity_poly.pdbx_seq_one_letter_code
_entity_poly.pdbx_strand_id
1 'polypeptide(L)'
;MKPLPGEADCPVFTLSEGQQAKAREAWAAAADTASSTDSPGRSSVYSASSAKMRLAVTQWARTTSMHGIGKLTEDEADAPSAMRRIVWTCLLVCSVGFFAYQISQLAIKFSQFPVATRRYEEDVTSVQFPAVTICPINGLSNFSTQANMKALTEVMGYIFSTAPPGSASTNSSSLPGNMTCEE
;
A
#
# COMPACT_ATOMS: atom_id res chain seq x y z
N MET A 1 22.92 -71.19 15.47
CA MET A 1 21.91 -71.63 14.48
C MET A 1 20.69 -72.14 15.25
N LYS A 2 19.54 -71.50 15.09
CA LYS A 2 18.28 -71.82 15.76
C LYS A 2 17.17 -71.97 14.70
N PRO A 3 16.28 -72.97 14.79
CA PRO A 3 15.27 -73.26 13.76
C PRO A 3 14.02 -72.36 13.91
N LEU A 4 13.31 -72.17 12.80
CA LEU A 4 12.02 -71.47 12.70
C LEU A 4 10.86 -72.40 13.12
N PRO A 5 9.85 -71.88 13.83
CA PRO A 5 8.52 -72.48 13.77
C PRO A 5 7.38 -71.45 13.61
N GLY A 6 6.36 -71.82 12.83
CA GLY A 6 4.98 -71.41 13.11
C GLY A 6 4.25 -70.66 11.99
N GLU A 7 3.87 -71.38 10.94
CA GLU A 7 2.69 -71.06 10.12
C GLU A 7 1.47 -71.04 11.06
N ALA A 8 0.82 -69.89 11.23
CA ALA A 8 -0.41 -69.78 12.02
C ALA A 8 -1.61 -69.90 11.07
N ASP A 9 -2.28 -71.05 11.12
CA ASP A 9 -3.60 -71.28 10.52
C ASP A 9 -4.58 -70.18 10.95
N CYS A 10 -5.17 -69.47 9.98
CA CYS A 10 -6.27 -68.55 10.23
C CYS A 10 -7.54 -69.36 10.54
N PRO A 11 -8.26 -69.09 11.65
CA PRO A 11 -9.52 -69.77 11.91
C PRO A 11 -10.59 -69.28 10.91
N VAL A 12 -11.08 -70.20 10.07
CA VAL A 12 -12.29 -69.99 9.28
C VAL A 12 -13.47 -70.02 10.25
N PHE A 13 -14.01 -68.85 10.57
CA PHE A 13 -15.17 -68.71 11.44
C PHE A 13 -16.44 -69.08 10.65
N THR A 14 -16.91 -70.32 10.79
CA THR A 14 -18.19 -70.74 10.22
C THR A 14 -19.34 -70.25 11.12
N LEU A 15 -20.05 -69.22 10.66
CA LEU A 15 -21.26 -68.73 11.34
C LEU A 15 -22.34 -69.81 11.34
N SER A 16 -22.95 -70.07 12.51
CA SER A 16 -24.12 -70.95 12.63
C SER A 16 -25.29 -70.47 11.77
N GLU A 17 -26.13 -71.38 11.25
CA GLU A 17 -27.26 -71.05 10.35
C GLU A 17 -28.20 -69.98 10.95
N GLY A 18 -28.40 -70.00 12.28
CA GLY A 18 -29.19 -68.98 12.98
C GLY A 18 -28.54 -67.58 12.97
N GLN A 19 -27.20 -67.50 13.03
CA GLN A 19 -26.50 -66.22 12.91
C GLN A 19 -26.49 -65.71 11.46
N GLN A 20 -26.46 -66.62 10.47
CA GLN A 20 -26.61 -66.25 9.06
C GLN A 20 -28.01 -65.70 8.76
N ALA A 21 -29.08 -66.28 9.34
CA ALA A 21 -30.44 -65.77 9.19
C ALA A 21 -30.60 -64.36 9.78
N LYS A 22 -30.05 -64.11 10.97
CA LYS A 22 -30.10 -62.78 11.61
C LYS A 22 -29.27 -61.73 10.85
N ALA A 23 -28.11 -62.12 10.33
CA ALA A 23 -27.34 -61.27 9.43
C ALA A 23 -28.10 -61.00 8.12
N ARG A 24 -28.94 -61.96 7.69
CA ARG A 24 -29.77 -61.82 6.49
C ARG A 24 -30.89 -60.79 6.64
N GLU A 25 -31.58 -60.84 7.77
CA GLU A 25 -32.61 -59.84 8.10
C GLU A 25 -32.00 -58.45 8.33
N ALA A 26 -30.81 -58.39 8.93
CA ALA A 26 -30.10 -57.13 9.14
C ALA A 26 -29.66 -56.46 7.81
N TRP A 27 -29.20 -57.23 6.81
CA TRP A 27 -28.88 -56.63 5.51
C TRP A 27 -30.12 -56.24 4.72
N ALA A 28 -31.22 -57.01 4.84
CA ALA A 28 -32.49 -56.66 4.19
C ALA A 28 -33.06 -55.35 4.75
N ALA A 29 -33.06 -55.19 6.08
CA ALA A 29 -33.47 -53.94 6.73
C ALA A 29 -32.55 -52.75 6.36
N ALA A 30 -31.24 -52.98 6.23
CA ALA A 30 -30.30 -51.95 5.77
C ALA A 30 -30.51 -51.59 4.28
N ALA A 31 -30.86 -52.56 3.43
CA ALA A 31 -31.15 -52.35 2.02
C ALA A 31 -32.45 -51.54 1.82
N ASP A 32 -33.49 -51.81 2.61
CA ASP A 32 -34.74 -51.04 2.58
C ASP A 32 -34.52 -49.58 3.05
N THR A 33 -33.61 -49.39 4.03
CA THR A 33 -33.21 -48.06 4.50
C THR A 33 -32.38 -47.31 3.44
N ALA A 34 -31.53 -48.01 2.68
CA ALA A 34 -30.77 -47.44 1.58
C ALA A 34 -31.68 -47.07 0.39
N SER A 35 -32.73 -47.85 0.13
CA SER A 35 -33.72 -47.57 -0.93
C SER A 35 -34.64 -46.39 -0.61
N SER A 36 -34.75 -45.97 0.65
CA SER A 36 -35.49 -44.78 1.08
C SER A 36 -34.63 -43.52 1.19
N THR A 37 -33.41 -43.54 0.65
CA THR A 37 -32.69 -42.29 0.34
C THR A 37 -33.37 -41.63 -0.85
N ASP A 38 -34.46 -40.93 -0.53
CA ASP A 38 -35.13 -39.98 -1.41
C ASP A 38 -34.04 -39.11 -2.03
N SER A 39 -33.82 -39.30 -3.34
CA SER A 39 -32.79 -38.55 -4.07
C SER A 39 -33.08 -37.08 -3.84
N PRO A 40 -32.16 -36.30 -3.22
CA PRO A 40 -32.47 -34.92 -2.92
C PRO A 40 -32.80 -34.24 -4.23
N GLY A 41 -34.07 -33.83 -4.38
CA GLY A 41 -34.52 -33.11 -5.55
C GLY A 41 -33.55 -31.96 -5.83
N ARG A 42 -33.37 -31.60 -7.10
CA ARG A 42 -32.41 -30.58 -7.54
C ARG A 42 -32.44 -29.32 -6.66
N SER A 43 -33.61 -28.91 -6.18
CA SER A 43 -33.83 -27.82 -5.20
C SER A 43 -33.19 -28.03 -3.81
N SER A 44 -33.21 -29.25 -3.29
CA SER A 44 -32.56 -29.65 -2.03
C SER A 44 -31.04 -29.57 -2.14
N VAL A 45 -30.46 -29.96 -3.28
CA VAL A 45 -29.00 -29.86 -3.53
C VAL A 45 -28.52 -28.41 -3.59
N TYR A 46 -29.27 -27.52 -4.24
CA TYR A 46 -28.94 -26.08 -4.27
C TYR A 46 -29.10 -25.42 -2.88
N SER A 47 -30.15 -25.78 -2.14
CA SER A 47 -30.38 -25.31 -0.77
C SER A 47 -29.25 -25.75 0.17
N ALA A 48 -28.86 -27.03 0.13
CA ALA A 48 -27.76 -27.56 0.93
C ALA A 48 -26.38 -26.99 0.53
N SER A 49 -26.14 -26.77 -0.77
CA SER A 49 -24.91 -26.11 -1.25
C SER A 49 -24.82 -24.66 -0.76
N SER A 50 -25.93 -23.92 -0.84
CA SER A 50 -26.00 -22.53 -0.37
C SER A 50 -25.87 -22.41 1.15
N ALA A 51 -26.39 -23.37 1.92
CA ALA A 51 -26.25 -23.41 3.38
C ALA A 51 -24.80 -23.68 3.81
N LYS A 52 -24.12 -24.63 3.14
CA LYS A 52 -22.68 -24.89 3.34
C LYS A 52 -21.83 -23.67 3.00
N MET A 53 -22.15 -23.01 1.89
CA MET A 53 -21.44 -21.78 1.47
C MET A 53 -21.65 -20.65 2.48
N ARG A 54 -22.88 -20.43 2.94
CA ARG A 54 -23.18 -19.42 3.97
C ARG A 54 -22.39 -19.69 5.25
N LEU A 55 -22.37 -20.94 5.72
CA LEU A 55 -21.62 -21.34 6.91
C LEU A 55 -20.10 -21.14 6.74
N ALA A 56 -19.56 -21.49 5.57
CA ALA A 56 -18.15 -21.26 5.26
C ALA A 56 -17.81 -19.76 5.25
N VAL A 57 -18.66 -18.94 4.65
CA VAL A 57 -18.48 -17.48 4.59
C VAL A 57 -18.61 -16.84 5.98
N THR A 58 -19.58 -17.25 6.80
CA THR A 58 -19.71 -16.72 8.16
C THR A 58 -18.56 -17.15 9.07
N GLN A 59 -18.08 -18.39 8.93
CA GLN A 59 -16.91 -18.87 9.65
C GLN A 59 -15.65 -18.10 9.25
N TRP A 60 -15.41 -17.91 7.96
CA TRP A 60 -14.29 -17.12 7.45
C TRP A 60 -14.36 -15.65 7.90
N ALA A 61 -15.54 -15.03 7.82
CA ALA A 61 -15.73 -13.65 8.23
C ALA A 61 -15.53 -13.43 9.73
N ARG A 62 -15.65 -14.48 10.56
CA ARG A 62 -15.33 -14.44 11.99
C ARG A 62 -13.85 -14.65 12.31
N THR A 63 -13.12 -15.37 11.46
CA THR A 63 -11.70 -15.70 11.70
C THR A 63 -10.72 -14.77 11.00
N THR A 64 -11.19 -14.01 10.00
CA THR A 64 -10.36 -13.04 9.30
C THR A 64 -10.00 -11.82 10.15
N SER A 65 -8.83 -11.24 9.92
CA SER A 65 -8.37 -10.01 10.57
C SER A 65 -9.04 -8.75 9.99
N MET A 66 -9.85 -8.89 8.95
CA MET A 66 -10.53 -7.78 8.30
C MET A 66 -11.62 -7.19 9.21
N HIS A 67 -11.37 -5.99 9.72
CA HIS A 67 -12.34 -5.30 10.55
C HIS A 67 -13.65 -5.02 9.78
N GLY A 68 -14.79 -5.17 10.45
CA GLY A 68 -16.11 -4.88 9.91
C GLY A 68 -16.80 -6.06 9.21
N ILE A 69 -16.07 -7.00 8.60
CA ILE A 69 -16.71 -8.09 7.84
C ILE A 69 -17.51 -9.06 8.72
N GLY A 70 -17.04 -9.33 9.94
CA GLY A 70 -17.76 -10.12 10.94
C GLY A 70 -19.11 -9.50 11.32
N LYS A 71 -19.24 -8.16 11.30
CA LYS A 71 -20.48 -7.44 11.61
C LYS A 71 -21.55 -7.60 10.53
N LEU A 72 -21.15 -7.91 9.29
CA LEU A 72 -22.08 -8.23 8.20
C LEU A 72 -22.63 -9.66 8.31
N THR A 73 -21.83 -10.60 8.81
CA THR A 73 -22.13 -12.04 8.86
C THR A 73 -22.64 -12.54 10.23
N GLU A 74 -22.85 -11.64 11.19
CA GLU A 74 -23.52 -11.99 12.46
C GLU A 74 -24.95 -12.48 12.16
N ASP A 75 -25.24 -13.71 12.59
CA ASP A 75 -26.51 -14.40 12.36
C ASP A 75 -27.64 -13.75 13.17
N GLU A 76 -28.87 -13.85 12.63
CA GLU A 76 -30.10 -13.21 13.14
C GLU A 76 -30.61 -13.76 14.48
N ALA A 77 -29.86 -14.64 15.15
CA ALA A 77 -30.31 -15.31 16.37
C ALA A 77 -30.64 -14.31 17.51
N ASP A 78 -30.05 -13.11 17.48
CA ASP A 78 -30.35 -11.96 18.35
C ASP A 78 -30.69 -10.73 17.49
N ALA A 79 -31.76 -10.80 16.68
CA ALA A 79 -32.42 -9.68 15.97
C ALA A 79 -31.56 -8.47 15.55
N PRO A 80 -30.52 -8.63 14.70
CA PRO A 80 -29.87 -7.51 14.04
C PRO A 80 -30.76 -6.95 12.93
N SER A 81 -31.41 -5.81 13.18
CA SER A 81 -32.19 -5.09 12.16
C SER A 81 -31.45 -5.02 10.81
N ALA A 82 -32.18 -5.25 9.70
CA ALA A 82 -31.63 -5.15 8.34
C ALA A 82 -30.91 -3.80 8.09
N MET A 83 -31.37 -2.74 8.77
CA MET A 83 -30.74 -1.43 8.79
C MET A 83 -29.30 -1.46 9.29
N ARG A 84 -29.00 -2.22 10.35
CA ARG A 84 -27.64 -2.38 10.88
C ARG A 84 -26.70 -2.93 9.81
N ARG A 85 -27.14 -3.95 9.06
CA ARG A 85 -26.36 -4.55 7.97
C ARG A 85 -26.11 -3.57 6.84
N ILE A 86 -27.12 -2.78 6.46
CA ILE A 86 -26.98 -1.73 5.45
C ILE A 86 -25.96 -0.70 5.90
N VAL A 87 -26.05 -0.20 7.13
CA VAL A 87 -25.10 0.79 7.68
C VAL A 87 -23.68 0.24 7.67
N TRP A 88 -23.44 -0.98 8.17
CA TRP A 88 -22.11 -1.58 8.14
C TRP A 88 -21.59 -1.83 6.74
N THR A 89 -22.46 -2.20 5.80
CA THR A 89 -22.10 -2.36 4.39
C THR A 89 -21.70 -1.03 3.79
N CYS A 90 -22.48 0.04 4.01
CA CYS A 90 -22.15 1.39 3.55
C CYS A 90 -20.83 1.86 4.14
N LEU A 91 -20.60 1.69 5.45
CA LEU A 91 -19.34 2.06 6.10
C LEU A 91 -18.15 1.29 5.53
N LEU A 92 -18.31 -0.02 5.29
CA LEU A 92 -17.26 -0.84 4.70
C LEU A 92 -16.92 -0.39 3.27
N VAL A 93 -17.94 -0.16 2.43
CA VAL A 93 -17.77 0.32 1.05
C VAL A 93 -17.12 1.70 1.04
N CYS A 94 -17.58 2.63 1.88
CA CYS A 94 -16.99 3.96 2.01
C CYS A 94 -15.53 3.89 2.48
N SER A 95 -15.21 3.03 3.45
CA SER A 95 -13.85 2.84 3.96
C SER A 95 -12.92 2.29 2.88
N VAL A 96 -13.36 1.25 2.15
CA VAL A 96 -12.59 0.67 1.04
C VAL A 96 -12.39 1.69 -0.09
N GLY A 97 -13.42 2.46 -0.44
CA GLY A 97 -13.34 3.51 -1.45
C GLY A 97 -12.37 4.63 -1.05
N PHE A 98 -12.46 5.09 0.20
CA PHE A 98 -11.54 6.11 0.73
C PHE A 98 -10.11 5.59 0.79
N PHE A 99 -9.90 4.35 1.23
CA PHE A 99 -8.59 3.72 1.27
C PHE A 99 -7.97 3.60 -0.14
N ALA A 100 -8.74 3.16 -1.13
CA ALA A 100 -8.30 3.10 -2.53
C ALA A 100 -7.94 4.48 -3.08
N TYR A 101 -8.75 5.50 -2.77
CA TYR A 101 -8.44 6.89 -3.12
C TYR A 101 -7.12 7.34 -2.49
N GLN A 102 -6.92 7.12 -1.18
CA GLN A 102 -5.69 7.51 -0.49
C GLN A 102 -4.46 6.79 -1.05
N ILE A 103 -4.57 5.50 -1.37
CA ILE A 103 -3.49 4.75 -2.04
C ILE A 103 -3.15 5.37 -3.38
N SER A 104 -4.16 5.74 -4.18
CA SER A 104 -3.92 6.33 -5.50
C SER A 104 -3.17 7.67 -5.38
N GLN A 105 -3.56 8.52 -4.44
CA GLN A 105 -2.87 9.80 -4.19
C GLN A 105 -1.45 9.58 -3.70
N LEU A 106 -1.24 8.59 -2.82
CA LEU A 106 0.09 8.24 -2.34
C LEU A 106 0.97 7.68 -3.45
N ALA A 107 0.43 6.85 -4.34
CA ALA A 107 1.13 6.32 -5.49
C ALA A 107 1.57 7.44 -6.45
N ILE A 108 0.67 8.38 -6.76
CA ILE A 108 0.99 9.56 -7.58
C ILE A 108 2.12 10.38 -6.93
N LYS A 109 2.00 10.67 -5.63
CA LYS A 109 3.01 11.43 -4.89
C LYS A 109 4.35 10.70 -4.84
N PHE A 110 4.35 9.38 -4.71
CA PHE A 110 5.56 8.57 -4.75
C PHE A 110 6.23 8.62 -6.13
N SER A 111 5.47 8.52 -7.21
CA SER A 111 5.99 8.63 -8.59
C SER A 111 6.56 10.00 -8.93
N GLN A 112 6.20 11.06 -8.20
CA GLN A 112 6.76 12.40 -8.38
C GLN A 112 8.15 12.57 -7.72
N PHE A 113 8.64 11.57 -6.97
CA PHE A 113 9.91 11.58 -6.24
C PHE A 113 10.23 12.94 -5.58
N PRO A 114 9.31 13.50 -4.76
CA PRO A 114 9.54 14.79 -4.15
C PRO A 114 10.72 14.73 -3.18
N VAL A 115 11.77 15.53 -3.43
CA VAL A 115 12.91 15.68 -2.54
C VAL A 115 12.60 16.77 -1.52
N ALA A 116 12.60 16.41 -0.24
CA ALA A 116 12.43 17.37 0.86
C ALA A 116 13.80 17.68 1.48
N THR A 117 14.27 18.92 1.31
CA THR A 117 15.48 19.39 2.00
C THR A 117 15.13 19.74 3.44
N ARG A 118 15.82 19.12 4.40
CA ARG A 118 15.72 19.51 5.82
C ARG A 118 16.83 20.52 6.11
N ARG A 119 16.45 21.72 6.56
CA ARG A 119 17.39 22.74 7.04
C ARG A 119 17.48 22.60 8.56
N TYR A 120 18.71 22.43 9.04
CA TYR A 120 19.03 22.47 10.45
C TYR A 120 19.99 23.63 10.68
N GLU A 121 19.82 24.33 11.79
CA GLU A 121 20.77 25.32 12.28
C GLU A 121 21.52 24.64 13.42
N GLU A 122 22.79 24.34 13.17
CA GLU A 122 23.70 23.80 14.17
C GLU A 122 24.62 24.93 14.63
N ASP A 123 24.65 25.18 15.94
CA ASP A 123 25.59 26.13 16.54
C ASP A 123 26.96 25.45 16.68
N VAL A 124 27.89 25.84 15.82
CA VAL A 124 29.22 25.26 15.73
C VAL A 124 30.24 26.20 16.34
N THR A 125 31.06 25.67 17.26
CA THR A 125 32.06 26.43 18.03
C THR A 125 33.22 26.97 17.19
N SER A 126 33.41 26.47 15.97
CA SER A 126 34.38 26.97 15.01
C SER A 126 33.90 26.72 13.58
N VAL A 127 34.09 27.70 12.70
CA VAL A 127 33.75 27.64 11.27
C VAL A 127 34.96 28.08 10.47
N GLN A 128 35.22 27.40 9.36
CA GLN A 128 36.31 27.80 8.46
C GLN A 128 35.96 29.14 7.81
N PHE A 129 36.85 30.12 7.98
CA PHE A 129 36.66 31.43 7.36
C PHE A 129 36.70 31.29 5.84
N PRO A 130 35.70 31.80 5.10
CA PRO A 130 35.63 31.64 3.66
C PRO A 130 36.71 32.48 2.96
N ALA A 131 37.07 32.09 1.74
CA ALA A 131 37.92 32.92 0.90
C ALA A 131 37.17 34.22 0.56
N VAL A 132 37.70 35.36 0.98
CA VAL A 132 37.16 36.67 0.64
C VAL A 132 37.87 37.16 -0.61
N THR A 133 37.13 37.26 -1.72
CA THR A 133 37.63 37.89 -2.95
C THR A 133 37.18 39.33 -2.97
N ILE A 134 38.13 40.27 -2.87
CA ILE A 134 37.87 41.70 -2.99
C ILE A 134 38.22 42.11 -4.42
N CYS A 135 37.22 42.54 -5.17
CA CYS A 135 37.41 43.11 -6.50
C CYS A 135 37.53 44.64 -6.40
N PRO A 136 38.55 45.26 -7.03
CA PRO A 136 38.57 46.71 -7.20
C PRO A 136 37.36 47.17 -8.02
N ILE A 137 36.61 48.14 -7.49
CA ILE A 137 35.52 48.84 -8.22
C ILE A 137 36.03 49.58 -9.47
N ASN A 138 37.33 49.86 -9.52
CA ASN A 138 38.01 50.44 -10.67
C ASN A 138 38.47 49.37 -11.67
N GLY A 139 37.57 48.50 -12.11
CA GLY A 139 37.89 47.43 -13.07
C GLY A 139 38.41 47.90 -14.44
N LEU A 140 38.42 49.22 -14.69
CA LEU A 140 38.79 49.85 -15.96
C LEU A 140 39.63 51.13 -15.79
N SER A 141 40.31 51.37 -14.65
CA SER A 141 41.08 52.62 -14.46
C SER A 141 42.29 52.76 -15.39
N ASN A 142 42.70 51.69 -16.07
CA ASN A 142 43.78 51.68 -17.04
C ASN A 142 43.42 50.91 -18.32
N PHE A 143 42.14 50.96 -18.73
CA PHE A 143 41.79 50.80 -20.15
C PHE A 143 42.21 52.06 -20.92
N SER A 144 43.47 52.45 -20.73
CA SER A 144 44.14 53.45 -21.54
C SER A 144 44.51 52.74 -22.83
N THR A 145 43.62 52.82 -23.81
CA THR A 145 43.89 53.41 -25.12
C THR A 145 42.71 53.10 -26.03
N GLN A 146 42.30 54.13 -26.75
CA GLN A 146 41.28 54.25 -27.79
C GLN A 146 41.14 53.06 -28.78
N ALA A 147 42.05 52.08 -28.77
CA ALA A 147 42.08 50.93 -29.67
C ALA A 147 41.04 49.84 -29.35
N ASN A 148 40.61 49.66 -28.10
CA ASN A 148 39.70 48.54 -27.74
C ASN A 148 38.23 48.94 -27.51
N MET A 149 37.84 50.20 -27.76
CA MET A 149 36.43 50.62 -27.60
C MET A 149 35.47 49.85 -28.53
N LYS A 150 35.94 49.40 -29.70
CA LYS A 150 35.16 48.57 -30.63
C LYS A 150 34.79 47.20 -30.05
N ALA A 151 35.74 46.55 -29.39
CA ALA A 151 35.49 45.23 -28.79
C ALA A 151 34.52 45.33 -27.62
N LEU A 152 34.61 46.41 -26.84
CA LEU A 152 33.68 46.65 -25.74
C LEU A 152 32.28 47.04 -26.22
N THR A 153 32.13 47.85 -27.28
CA THR A 153 30.80 48.17 -27.82
C THR A 153 30.14 46.96 -28.47
N GLU A 154 30.93 46.06 -29.07
CA GLU A 154 30.42 44.79 -29.60
C GLU A 154 29.94 43.86 -28.48
N VAL A 155 30.74 43.69 -27.42
CA VAL A 155 30.38 42.85 -26.25
C VAL A 155 29.20 43.45 -25.48
N MET A 156 29.15 44.77 -25.27
CA MET A 156 28.00 45.42 -24.63
C MET A 156 26.75 45.42 -25.49
N GLY A 157 26.89 45.51 -26.82
CA GLY A 157 25.79 45.33 -27.75
C GLY A 157 25.20 43.91 -27.67
N TYR A 158 26.06 42.89 -27.54
CA TYR A 158 25.63 41.50 -27.36
C TYR A 158 24.95 41.27 -26.00
N ILE A 159 25.48 41.84 -24.91
CA ILE A 159 24.88 41.74 -23.57
C ILE A 159 23.52 42.47 -23.53
N PHE A 160 23.42 43.67 -24.09
CA PHE A 160 22.17 44.44 -24.12
C PHE A 160 21.12 43.81 -25.04
N SER A 161 21.53 43.16 -26.13
CA SER A 161 20.64 42.43 -27.02
C SER A 161 20.14 41.10 -26.44
N THR A 162 20.83 40.54 -25.45
CA THR A 162 20.47 39.26 -24.81
C THR A 162 19.82 39.44 -23.43
N ALA A 163 19.80 40.68 -22.90
CA ALA A 163 19.12 41.01 -21.66
C ALA A 163 17.59 41.10 -21.87
N PRO A 164 16.78 40.38 -21.08
CA PRO A 164 15.32 40.51 -21.13
C PRO A 164 14.90 41.95 -20.78
N PRO A 165 13.88 42.50 -21.45
CA PRO A 165 13.46 43.89 -21.25
C PRO A 165 12.88 44.07 -19.85
N GLY A 166 13.68 44.56 -18.90
CA GLY A 166 13.17 44.86 -17.56
C GLY A 166 14.16 45.25 -16.45
N SER A 167 15.48 45.20 -16.64
CA SER A 167 16.43 45.39 -15.53
C SER A 167 17.26 46.69 -15.55
N ALA A 168 16.86 47.72 -16.30
CA ALA A 168 17.49 49.04 -16.20
C ALA A 168 17.00 49.80 -14.95
N SER A 169 17.49 49.40 -13.78
CA SER A 169 17.34 50.16 -12.54
C SER A 169 18.30 51.36 -12.57
N THR A 170 17.75 52.54 -12.80
CA THR A 170 18.44 53.83 -12.65
C THR A 170 18.30 54.27 -11.20
N ASN A 171 19.30 53.98 -10.37
CA ASN A 171 19.46 54.67 -9.09
C ASN A 171 20.70 55.54 -9.15
N SER A 172 20.48 56.78 -9.59
CA SER A 172 21.35 57.92 -9.35
C SER A 172 21.14 58.41 -7.92
N SER A 173 22.12 58.21 -7.05
CA SER A 173 22.21 58.92 -5.77
C SER A 173 23.66 59.08 -5.36
N SER A 174 24.20 60.25 -5.74
CA SER A 174 25.04 61.15 -4.94
C SER A 174 25.99 60.55 -3.88
N LEU A 175 27.29 60.76 -4.09
CA LEU A 175 28.31 60.89 -3.04
C LEU A 175 27.81 61.79 -1.88
N PRO A 176 28.08 61.41 -0.63
CA PRO A 176 29.23 61.97 0.10
C PRO A 176 29.98 60.85 0.82
N GLY A 177 31.29 60.88 1.05
CA GLY A 177 32.04 61.89 1.76
C GLY A 177 33.24 61.17 2.38
N ASN A 178 34.37 61.86 2.39
CA ASN A 178 35.66 61.50 2.94
C ASN A 178 35.58 60.73 4.29
N MET A 179 36.20 59.56 4.39
CA MET A 179 36.56 58.92 5.66
C MET A 179 38.07 58.73 5.67
N THR A 180 38.75 59.67 6.31
CA THR A 180 40.15 59.53 6.72
C THR A 180 40.19 58.57 7.90
N CYS A 181 40.98 57.50 7.79
CA CYS A 181 41.41 56.72 8.96
C CYS A 181 42.74 57.32 9.43
N GLU A 182 42.73 57.94 10.61
CA GLU A 182 43.95 58.19 11.38
C GLU A 182 44.40 56.89 12.09
N GLU A 183 45.71 56.79 12.33
CA GLU A 183 46.45 55.68 12.97
C GLU A 183 46.00 55.33 14.40
#